data_AF-A0A7X6NVU5-F1
#
_entry.id   AF-A0A7X6NVU5-F1
#
_cell.length_a   1.000
_cell.length_b   1.000
_cell.length_c   1.000
_cell.angle_alpha   90.00
_cell.angle_beta   90.00
_cell.angle_gamma   90.00
#
_symmetry.space_group_name_H-M   'P 1'
#
loop_
_entity.id
_entity.type
_entity.pdbx_description
1 polymer ?
#
loop_
_entity_poly.entity_id
_entity_poly.type
_entity_poly.pdbx_seq_one_letter_code
_entity_poly.pdbx_strand_id
1 'polypeptide(L)'
;MANYLIKKKSKSGEIVYMKYRLDGYNFKPRNITKANFSLEKIVVVKPSLIDSILSEKVEKKLSKIVRLVMFIINQDDESSDPSDVMLALNEIAKLRSVILNRYQDYLSQSKEREYLRKLRILENELRIKNLSYDDLYTSYGGPSL
;
A
#
# COMPACT_ATOMS: atom_id res chain seq x y z
N MET A 1 -35.55 3.72 -20.51
CA MET A 1 -36.48 2.75 -19.88
C MET A 1 -36.44 2.98 -18.38
N ALA A 2 -37.57 3.33 -17.76
CA ALA A 2 -37.63 3.65 -16.34
C ALA A 2 -38.16 2.45 -15.55
N ASN A 3 -37.46 2.10 -14.46
CA ASN A 3 -37.83 1.00 -13.57
C ASN A 3 -38.35 1.59 -12.26
N TYR A 4 -39.48 1.07 -11.76
CA TYR A 4 -40.11 1.52 -10.52
C TYR A 4 -40.26 0.35 -9.53
N LEU A 5 -40.22 0.66 -8.23
CA LEU A 5 -40.45 -0.30 -7.14
C LEU A 5 -41.58 0.22 -6.25
N ILE A 6 -42.64 -0.57 -6.08
CA ILE A 6 -43.74 -0.29 -5.16
C ILE A 6 -43.63 -1.19 -3.94
N LYS A 7 -43.68 -0.61 -2.74
CA LYS A 7 -43.56 -1.31 -1.44
C LYS A 7 -44.85 -1.15 -0.63
N LYS A 8 -45.39 -2.25 -0.11
CA LYS A 8 -46.63 -2.25 0.67
C LYS A 8 -46.35 -1.85 2.14
N LYS A 9 -46.77 -0.63 2.52
CA LYS A 9 -46.74 -0.03 3.87
C LYS A 9 -45.34 0.22 4.48
N SER A 10 -44.98 1.50 4.59
CA SER A 10 -43.81 1.97 5.35
C SER A 10 -44.21 2.36 6.77
N LYS A 11 -43.33 2.10 7.75
CA LYS A 11 -43.13 3.03 8.88
C LYS A 11 -41.71 3.59 8.82
N SER A 12 -41.40 4.18 7.66
CA SER A 12 -40.41 5.23 7.41
C SER A 12 -40.30 5.28 5.88
N GLY A 13 -40.82 6.35 5.29
CA GLY A 13 -41.09 6.48 3.85
C GLY A 13 -39.85 6.61 2.95
N GLU A 14 -38.81 5.82 3.19
CA GLU A 14 -37.58 5.84 2.39
C GLU A 14 -37.55 4.64 1.42
N ILE A 15 -37.61 4.95 0.13
CA ILE A 15 -37.35 4.00 -0.95
C ILE A 15 -35.83 3.96 -1.16
N VAL A 16 -35.15 3.00 -0.53
CA VAL A 16 -33.72 2.76 -0.77
C VAL A 16 -33.56 1.76 -1.91
N TYR A 17 -33.40 2.27 -3.13
CA TYR A 17 -32.99 1.47 -4.28
C TYR A 17 -31.46 1.32 -4.25
N MET A 18 -30.95 0.14 -3.91
CA MET A 18 -29.51 -0.14 -3.95
C MET A 18 -29.20 -1.02 -5.17
N LYS A 19 -28.40 -0.50 -6.10
CA LYS A 19 -27.86 -1.25 -7.24
C LYS A 19 -27.08 -2.45 -6.70
N TYR A 20 -27.49 -3.68 -7.00
CA TYR A 20 -26.91 -4.92 -6.43
C TYR A 20 -25.41 -5.13 -6.71
N ARG A 21 -24.84 -4.42 -7.68
CA ARG A 21 -23.41 -4.33 -7.91
C ARG A 21 -22.98 -2.89 -7.74
N LEU A 22 -22.54 -2.55 -6.53
CA LEU A 22 -21.90 -1.29 -6.24
C LEU A 22 -20.43 -1.43 -6.64
N ASP A 23 -20.05 -0.76 -7.73
CA ASP A 23 -18.66 -0.62 -8.12
C ASP A 23 -17.99 0.28 -7.07
N GLY A 24 -17.04 -0.30 -6.34
CA GLY A 24 -16.42 0.34 -5.18
C GLY A 24 -15.26 -0.49 -4.66
N TYR A 25 -14.47 0.13 -3.79
CA TYR A 25 -13.30 -0.53 -3.21
C TYR A 25 -13.74 -1.56 -2.18
N ASN A 26 -13.35 -2.80 -2.41
CA ASN A 26 -13.68 -3.93 -1.55
C ASN A 26 -12.48 -4.33 -0.69
N PHE A 27 -12.73 -4.64 0.58
CA PHE A 27 -11.71 -5.23 1.45
C PHE A 27 -12.34 -6.06 2.57
N LYS A 28 -11.57 -7.02 3.06
CA LYS A 28 -11.91 -7.77 4.26
C LYS A 28 -11.37 -7.03 5.49
N PRO A 29 -12.22 -6.64 6.45
CA PRO A 29 -11.75 -6.03 7.70
C PRO A 29 -10.92 -7.04 8.49
N ARG A 30 -9.86 -6.57 9.15
CA ARG A 30 -9.04 -7.37 10.07
C ARG A 30 -9.37 -6.96 11.51
N ASN A 31 -9.38 -7.92 12.42
CA ASN A 31 -9.52 -7.73 13.87
C ASN A 31 -10.83 -7.06 14.32
N ILE A 32 -11.97 -7.62 13.90
CA ILE A 32 -13.27 -7.29 14.51
C ILE A 32 -13.42 -8.12 15.78
N THR A 33 -12.62 -7.83 16.80
CA THR A 33 -12.67 -8.57 18.07
C THR A 33 -13.72 -8.00 19.02
N LYS A 34 -14.24 -6.80 18.76
CA LYS A 34 -15.21 -6.09 19.61
C LYS A 34 -16.64 -6.08 19.08
N ALA A 35 -16.92 -6.72 17.95
CA ALA A 35 -18.28 -6.79 17.42
C ALA A 35 -18.84 -8.20 17.57
N ASN A 36 -20.12 -8.29 17.96
CA ASN A 36 -20.84 -9.55 18.11
C ASN A 36 -21.21 -10.21 16.77
N PHE A 37 -20.59 -9.78 15.67
CA PHE A 37 -20.90 -10.24 14.32
C PHE A 37 -19.63 -10.38 13.46
N SER A 38 -19.65 -11.35 12.56
CA SER A 38 -18.58 -11.58 11.58
C SER A 38 -18.86 -10.74 10.33
N LEU A 39 -17.94 -9.84 9.97
CA LEU A 39 -17.95 -9.18 8.66
C LEU A 39 -16.95 -9.87 7.73
N GLU A 40 -17.47 -10.45 6.65
CA GLU A 40 -16.63 -11.06 5.63
C GLU A 40 -16.09 -10.05 4.61
N LYS A 41 -16.91 -9.06 4.24
CA LYS A 41 -16.61 -8.11 3.17
C LYS A 41 -17.22 -6.73 3.43
N ILE A 42 -16.43 -5.68 3.24
CA ILE A 42 -16.87 -4.29 3.22
C ILE A 42 -16.64 -3.74 1.81
N VAL A 43 -17.64 -3.05 1.26
CA VAL A 43 -17.54 -2.32 -0.02
C VAL A 43 -17.75 -0.84 0.25
N VAL A 44 -16.75 -0.03 -0.06
CA VAL A 44 -16.81 1.42 0.06
C VAL A 44 -17.03 2.00 -1.33
N VAL A 45 -18.08 2.83 -1.47
CA VAL A 45 -18.50 3.38 -2.77
C VAL A 45 -18.15 4.85 -2.91
N LYS A 46 -18.10 5.60 -1.80
CA LYS A 46 -17.81 7.05 -1.82
C LYS A 46 -16.34 7.29 -2.20
N PRO A 47 -16.04 7.91 -3.36
CA PRO A 47 -14.66 8.05 -3.84
C PRO A 47 -13.73 8.73 -2.84
N SER A 48 -14.19 9.82 -2.21
CA SER A 48 -13.39 10.53 -1.19
C SER A 48 -13.03 9.66 0.02
N LEU A 49 -13.91 8.72 0.38
CA LEU A 49 -13.65 7.81 1.51
C LEU A 49 -12.70 6.69 1.08
N ILE A 50 -12.83 6.20 -0.15
CA ILE A 50 -11.90 5.23 -0.72
C ILE A 50 -10.49 5.83 -0.74
N ASP A 51 -10.34 7.02 -1.30
CA ASP A 51 -9.06 7.74 -1.38
C ASP A 51 -8.43 7.90 0.02
N SER A 52 -9.18 8.37 1.02
CA SER A 52 -8.68 8.48 2.40
C SER A 52 -8.26 7.13 3.01
N ILE A 53 -9.05 6.07 2.80
CA ILE A 53 -8.71 4.73 3.32
C ILE A 53 -7.45 4.19 2.65
N LEU A 54 -7.31 4.37 1.34
CA LEU A 54 -6.16 3.92 0.57
C LEU A 54 -4.90 4.71 0.92
N SER A 55 -5.01 6.03 1.03
CA SER A 55 -3.94 6.91 1.53
C SER A 55 -3.40 6.43 2.87
N GLU A 56 -4.27 6.21 3.85
CA GLU A 56 -3.88 5.73 5.18
C GLU A 56 -3.17 4.37 5.11
N LYS A 57 -3.62 3.46 4.23
CA LYS A 57 -2.98 2.16 4.01
C LYS A 57 -1.60 2.29 3.38
N VAL A 58 -1.44 3.19 2.42
CA VAL A 58 -0.15 3.46 1.76
C VAL A 58 0.81 4.10 2.76
N GLU A 59 0.38 5.12 3.49
CA GLU A 59 1.19 5.83 4.48
C GLU A 59 1.69 4.92 5.59
N LYS A 60 0.83 4.03 6.11
CA LYS A 60 1.26 3.01 7.09
C LYS A 60 2.35 2.09 6.56
N LYS A 61 2.25 1.66 5.29
CA LYS A 61 3.27 0.80 4.69
C LYS A 61 4.55 1.57 4.38
N LEU A 62 4.43 2.75 3.79
CA LEU A 62 5.55 3.64 3.50
C LEU A 62 6.33 3.97 4.77
N SER A 63 5.63 4.27 5.88
CA SER A 63 6.27 4.55 7.17
C SER A 63 7.07 3.38 7.71
N LYS A 64 6.66 2.13 7.43
CA LYS A 64 7.43 0.94 7.80
C LYS A 64 8.67 0.79 6.92
N ILE A 65 8.52 1.00 5.61
CA ILE A 65 9.63 0.98 4.66
C ILE A 65 10.65 2.06 5.03
N VAL A 66 10.23 3.29 5.33
CA VAL A 66 11.13 4.37 5.75
C VAL A 66 11.94 3.97 6.99
N ARG A 67 11.30 3.36 7.99
CA ARG A 67 12.02 2.88 9.19
C ARG A 67 13.04 1.78 8.86
N LEU A 68 12.66 0.85 7.99
CA LEU A 68 13.56 -0.21 7.53
C LEU A 68 14.76 0.37 6.78
N VAL A 69 14.52 1.29 5.84
CA VAL A 69 15.57 1.95 5.07
C VAL A 69 16.49 2.76 5.98
N MET A 70 15.94 3.53 6.91
CA MET A 70 16.72 4.28 7.90
C MET A 70 17.58 3.35 8.77
N PHE A 71 17.04 2.21 9.18
CA PHE A 71 17.79 1.23 9.94
C PHE A 71 19.00 0.71 9.14
N ILE A 72 18.79 0.33 7.88
CA ILE A 72 19.86 -0.16 6.99
C ILE A 72 20.92 0.91 6.70
N ILE A 73 20.51 2.14 6.39
CA ILE A 73 21.45 3.23 6.06
C ILE A 73 22.34 3.59 7.25
N ASN A 74 21.80 3.54 8.46
CA ASN A 74 22.52 3.89 9.68
C ASN A 74 23.30 2.72 10.31
N GLN A 75 23.24 1.52 9.73
CA GLN A 75 24.10 0.42 10.16
C GLN A 75 25.53 0.67 9.67
N ASP A 76 26.49 0.39 10.56
CA ASP A 76 27.91 0.37 10.22
C ASP A 76 28.17 -0.70 9.15
N ASP A 77 29.11 -0.42 8.24
CA ASP A 77 29.33 -1.25 7.06
C ASP A 77 29.75 -2.69 7.37
N GLU A 78 30.38 -2.93 8.52
CA GLU A 78 30.75 -4.28 8.98
C GLU A 78 29.55 -5.11 9.46
N SER A 79 28.39 -4.49 9.69
CA SER A 79 27.18 -5.11 10.26
C SER A 79 26.00 -5.21 9.30
N SER A 80 26.12 -4.65 8.09
CA SER A 80 25.05 -4.69 7.09
C SER A 80 25.00 -6.03 6.38
N ASP A 81 23.89 -6.74 6.53
CA ASP A 81 23.59 -7.93 5.75
C ASP A 81 23.03 -7.51 4.37
N PRO A 82 23.67 -7.90 3.24
CA PRO A 82 23.13 -7.65 1.90
C PRO A 82 21.68 -8.14 1.71
N SER A 83 21.25 -9.12 2.49
CA SER A 83 19.86 -9.60 2.51
C SER A 83 18.88 -8.53 2.98
N ASP A 84 19.26 -7.66 3.92
CA ASP A 84 18.38 -6.62 4.45
C ASP A 84 18.08 -5.54 3.39
N VAL A 85 19.09 -5.18 2.60
CA VAL A 85 18.93 -4.28 1.45
C VAL A 85 17.96 -4.88 0.44
N MET A 86 18.15 -6.16 0.09
CA MET A 86 17.27 -6.85 -0.86
C MET A 86 15.83 -6.97 -0.34
N LEU A 87 15.64 -7.25 0.95
CA LEU A 87 14.33 -7.27 1.59
C LEU A 87 13.63 -5.91 1.51
N ALA A 88 14.35 -4.82 1.78
CA ALA A 88 13.80 -3.48 1.70
C ALA A 88 13.40 -3.09 0.27
N LEU A 89 14.24 -3.41 -0.73
CA LEU A 89 13.94 -3.20 -2.15
C LEU A 89 12.69 -3.98 -2.59
N ASN A 90 12.54 -5.22 -2.13
CA ASN A 90 11.36 -6.04 -2.41
C ASN A 90 10.08 -5.44 -1.82
N GLU A 91 10.12 -4.93 -0.59
CA GLU A 91 8.95 -4.27 0.02
C GLU A 91 8.59 -2.95 -0.69
N ILE A 92 9.58 -2.19 -1.18
CA ILE A 92 9.36 -1.02 -2.05
C ILE A 92 8.66 -1.43 -3.35
N ALA A 93 9.19 -2.43 -4.05
CA ALA A 93 8.65 -2.91 -5.32
C ALA A 93 7.21 -3.41 -5.16
N LYS A 94 6.94 -4.13 -4.06
CA LYS A 94 5.60 -4.61 -3.71
C LYS A 94 4.63 -3.47 -3.45
N LEU A 95 5.00 -2.45 -2.68
CA LEU A 95 4.12 -1.30 -2.44
C LEU A 95 3.86 -0.53 -3.75
N ARG A 96 4.88 -0.32 -4.58
CA ARG A 96 4.74 0.30 -5.91
C ARG A 96 3.73 -0.45 -6.78
N SER A 97 3.87 -1.78 -6.87
CA SER A 97 2.94 -2.63 -7.62
C SER A 97 1.51 -2.51 -7.11
N VAL A 98 1.31 -2.45 -5.79
CA VAL A 98 -0.03 -2.27 -5.22
C VAL A 98 -0.65 -0.92 -5.59
N ILE A 99 0.14 0.17 -5.56
CA ILE A 99 -0.34 1.50 -5.93
C ILE A 99 -0.76 1.51 -7.40
N LEU A 100 0.13 1.08 -8.30
CA LEU A 100 -0.10 1.10 -9.74
C LEU A 100 -1.23 0.16 -10.16
N ASN A 101 -1.27 -1.07 -9.65
CA ASN A 101 -2.21 -2.06 -10.18
C ASN A 101 -3.59 -2.05 -9.50
N ARG A 102 -3.69 -1.56 -8.26
CA ARG A 102 -4.93 -1.69 -7.47
C ARG A 102 -5.49 -0.37 -6.99
N TYR A 103 -4.65 0.64 -6.77
CA TYR A 103 -5.10 1.91 -6.17
C TYR A 103 -5.15 3.06 -7.16
N GLN A 104 -4.56 2.92 -8.36
CA GLN A 104 -4.55 3.96 -9.40
C GLN A 104 -5.95 4.49 -9.74
N ASP A 105 -6.97 3.60 -9.78
CA ASP A 105 -8.34 3.96 -10.16
C ASP A 105 -9.08 4.75 -9.07
N TYR A 106 -8.52 4.80 -7.86
CA TYR A 106 -9.17 5.33 -6.67
C TYR A 106 -8.41 6.47 -6.00
N LEU A 107 -7.09 6.52 -6.15
CA LEU A 107 -6.25 7.58 -5.62
C LEU A 107 -6.27 8.79 -6.55
N SER A 108 -6.17 9.99 -5.98
CA SER A 108 -5.90 11.16 -6.81
C SER A 108 -4.52 11.04 -7.48
N GLN A 109 -4.41 11.52 -8.72
CA GLN A 109 -3.12 11.53 -9.44
C GLN A 109 -2.02 12.27 -8.69
N SER A 110 -2.36 13.30 -7.91
CA SER A 110 -1.39 14.04 -7.10
C SER A 110 -0.78 13.15 -6.01
N LYS A 111 -1.61 12.41 -5.28
CA LYS A 111 -1.18 11.48 -4.22
C LYS A 111 -0.41 10.30 -4.77
N GLU A 112 -0.90 9.71 -5.87
CA GLU A 112 -0.21 8.62 -6.53
C GLU A 112 1.22 9.02 -6.92
N ARG A 113 1.38 10.16 -7.62
CA ARG A 113 2.69 10.69 -8.00
C ARG A 113 3.57 10.97 -6.78
N GLU A 114 3.00 11.50 -5.71
CA GLU A 114 3.74 11.76 -4.47
C GLU A 114 4.27 10.46 -3.84
N TYR A 115 3.43 9.44 -3.68
CA TYR A 115 3.86 8.16 -3.10
C TYR A 115 4.91 7.47 -3.97
N LEU A 116 4.74 7.45 -5.29
CA LEU A 116 5.71 6.87 -6.21
C LEU A 116 7.05 7.60 -6.17
N ARG A 117 7.04 8.93 -6.06
CA ARG A 117 8.26 9.74 -5.91
C ARG A 117 8.99 9.39 -4.61
N LYS A 118 8.28 9.32 -3.48
CA LYS A 118 8.86 8.94 -2.18
C LYS A 118 9.50 7.54 -2.25
N LEU A 119 8.82 6.57 -2.85
CA LEU A 119 9.37 5.22 -3.05
C LEU A 119 10.62 5.20 -3.94
N ARG A 120 10.65 6.02 -4.99
CA ARG A 120 11.82 6.14 -5.87
C ARG A 120 13.04 6.70 -5.12
N ILE A 121 12.84 7.70 -4.27
CA ILE A 121 13.93 8.27 -3.45
C ILE A 121 14.50 7.16 -2.55
N LEU A 122 13.65 6.46 -1.81
CA LEU A 122 14.09 5.37 -0.92
C LEU A 122 14.81 4.25 -1.66
N GLU A 123 14.34 3.88 -2.86
CA GLU A 123 15.01 2.89 -3.69
C GLU A 123 16.41 3.34 -4.11
N ASN A 124 16.55 4.61 -4.51
CA ASN A 124 17.85 5.16 -4.92
C ASN A 124 18.86 5.16 -3.77
N GLU A 125 18.44 5.57 -2.57
CA GLU A 125 19.31 5.56 -1.37
C GLU A 125 19.84 4.15 -1.08
N LEU A 126 18.95 3.14 -1.12
CA LEU A 126 19.35 1.73 -0.94
C LEU A 126 20.31 1.25 -2.03
N ARG A 127 20.09 1.64 -3.29
CA ARG A 127 20.96 1.24 -4.41
C ARG A 127 22.35 1.86 -4.29
N ILE A 128 22.46 3.11 -3.84
CA ILE A 128 23.74 3.78 -3.62
C ILE A 128 24.51 3.03 -2.52
N LYS A 129 23.86 2.74 -1.39
CA LYS A 129 24.46 1.96 -0.30
C LYS A 129 24.92 0.57 -0.79
N ASN A 130 24.12 -0.11 -1.63
CA ASN A 130 24.49 -1.41 -2.19
C ASN A 130 25.72 -1.35 -3.11
N LEU A 131 25.81 -0.33 -3.97
CA LEU A 131 26.96 -0.14 -4.86
C LEU A 131 28.24 0.15 -4.07
N SER A 132 28.15 0.96 -3.00
CA SER A 132 29.29 1.19 -2.11
C SER A 132 29.85 -0.10 -1.50
N TYR A 133 29.01 -1.12 -1.25
CA TYR A 133 29.52 -2.44 -0.84
C TYR A 133 30.25 -3.16 -1.97
N ASP A 134 29.65 -3.24 -3.16
CA ASP A 134 30.22 -3.98 -4.29
C ASP A 134 31.59 -3.43 -4.72
N ASP A 135 31.78 -2.11 -4.68
CA ASP A 135 33.05 -1.43 -4.99
C ASP A 135 34.13 -1.69 -3.92
N LEU A 136 33.76 -1.86 -2.65
CA LEU A 136 34.69 -2.24 -1.58
C LEU A 136 35.15 -3.70 -1.75
N TYR A 137 34.25 -4.63 -2.07
CA TYR A 137 34.61 -6.05 -2.27
C TYR A 137 35.47 -6.30 -3.51
N THR A 138 35.33 -5.49 -4.57
CA THR A 138 36.19 -5.56 -5.77
C THR A 138 37.58 -4.97 -5.55
N SER A 139 37.71 -3.94 -4.70
CA SER A 139 39.00 -3.33 -4.34
C SER A 139 39.87 -4.26 -3.46
N TYR A 140 39.26 -5.07 -2.58
CA TYR A 140 39.96 -5.97 -1.66
C TYR A 140 40.14 -7.42 -2.16
N GLY A 141 39.91 -7.70 -3.44
CA GLY A 141 40.19 -9.02 -4.03
C GLY A 141 39.48 -10.18 -3.31
N GLY A 142 38.16 -10.22 -3.38
CA GLY A 142 37.38 -11.37 -2.87
C GLY A 142 37.83 -12.70 -3.51
N PRO A 143 37.82 -13.83 -2.76
CA PRO A 143 38.29 -15.11 -3.25
C PRO A 143 37.37 -15.63 -4.37
N SER A 144 38.01 -16.12 -5.43
CA SER A 144 37.33 -16.79 -6.54
C SER A 144 36.67 -18.08 -6.05
N LEU A 145 35.37 -18.20 -6.26
CA LEU A 145 34.63 -19.47 -6.28
C LEU A 145 33.87 -19.58 -7.60
#